data_AF-A0A399JGP7-F1
#
_entry.id   AF-A0A399JGP7-F1
#
_cell.length_a   1.000
_cell.length_b   1.000
_cell.length_c   1.000
_cell.angle_alpha   90.00
_cell.angle_beta   90.00
_cell.angle_gamma   90.00
#
_symmetry.space_group_name_H-M   'P 1'
#
loop_
_entity.id
_entity.type
_entity.pdbx_description
1 polymer ?
#
loop_
_entity_poly.entity_id
_entity_poly.type
_entity_poly.pdbx_seq_one_letter_code
_entity_poly.pdbx_strand_id
1 'polypeptide(L)'
;MNTTSFLPLVLLSVLLVLGLAFTAGFVFLVIRLSQRKAREQQELEPLDQGPSLAVRLAEIEDAYQQGLITEEERAEARRAALAQQ
;
A
#
# COMPACT_ATOMS: atom_id res chain seq x y z
N MET A 1 42.15 36.21 32.98
CA MET A 1 40.90 35.44 33.23
C MET A 1 40.09 35.48 31.95
N ASN A 2 40.10 34.39 31.18
CA ASN A 2 39.49 34.33 29.85
C ASN A 2 38.02 33.91 29.99
N THR A 3 37.15 34.88 30.22
CA THR A 3 35.68 34.68 30.30
C THR A 3 35.00 34.69 28.93
N THR A 4 35.75 34.74 27.82
CA THR A 4 35.24 34.84 26.45
C THR A 4 34.96 33.50 25.76
N SER A 5 35.36 32.36 26.33
CA SER A 5 35.25 31.05 25.65
C SER A 5 33.92 30.32 25.88
N PHE A 6 33.14 30.69 26.88
CA PHE A 6 31.88 29.99 27.24
C PHE A 6 30.67 30.47 26.46
N LEU A 7 30.62 31.76 26.12
CA LEU A 7 29.51 32.37 25.38
C LEU A 7 29.29 31.74 23.98
N PRO A 8 30.31 31.54 23.12
CA PRO A 8 30.10 30.89 21.83
C PRO A 8 29.74 29.40 21.99
N LEU A 9 30.24 28.73 23.02
CA LEU A 9 29.96 27.32 23.28
C LEU A 9 28.49 27.10 23.67
N VAL A 10 27.95 27.97 24.53
CA VAL A 10 26.54 27.94 24.94
C VAL A 10 25.63 28.31 23.77
N LEU A 11 26.02 29.31 22.96
CA LEU A 11 25.24 29.68 21.78
C LEU A 11 25.15 28.52 20.77
N LEU A 12 26.27 27.82 20.57
CA LEU A 12 26.36 26.68 19.66
C LEU A 12 25.53 25.49 20.15
N SER A 13 25.53 25.19 21.45
CA SER A 13 24.68 24.12 21.99
C SER A 13 23.19 24.43 21.88
N VAL A 14 22.79 25.69 22.12
CA VAL A 14 21.39 26.13 21.93
C VAL A 14 20.96 26.01 20.47
N LEU A 15 21.80 26.46 19.53
CA LEU A 15 21.52 26.32 18.10
C LEU A 15 21.41 24.85 17.67
N LEU A 16 22.24 23.98 18.23
CA LEU A 16 22.22 22.54 17.93
C LEU A 16 20.93 21.88 18.44
N VAL A 17 20.49 22.21 19.65
CA VAL A 17 19.22 21.73 20.22
C VAL A 17 18.03 22.23 19.41
N LEU A 18 18.02 23.51 19.02
CA LEU A 18 16.97 24.08 18.18
C LEU A 18 16.92 23.42 16.79
N GLY A 19 18.08 23.17 16.18
CA GLY A 19 18.18 22.47 14.90
C GLY A 19 17.68 21.01 14.96
N LEU A 20 17.99 20.30 16.05
CA LEU A 20 17.49 18.95 16.28
C LEU A 20 15.98 18.92 16.52
N ALA A 21 15.45 19.86 17.31
CA ALA A 21 14.01 19.97 17.54
C ALA A 21 13.27 20.28 16.23
N PHE A 22 13.82 21.16 15.39
CA PHE A 22 13.24 21.51 14.10
C PHE A 22 13.23 20.33 13.13
N THR A 23 14.34 19.60 13.03
CA THR A 23 14.44 18.40 12.16
C THR A 23 13.53 17.27 12.67
N ALA A 24 13.47 17.03 13.98
CA ALA A 24 12.54 16.05 14.57
C ALA A 24 11.07 16.43 14.33
N GLY A 25 10.70 17.71 14.50
CA GLY A 25 9.37 18.21 14.21
C GLY A 25 9.00 18.10 12.73
N PHE A 26 9.94 18.39 11.83
CA PHE A 26 9.75 18.26 10.38
C PHE A 26 9.58 16.80 9.96
N VAL A 27 10.42 15.89 10.45
CA VAL A 27 10.29 14.45 10.19
C VAL A 27 8.95 13.93 10.72
N PHE A 28 8.56 14.32 11.94
CA PHE A 28 7.26 13.95 12.50
C PHE A 28 6.09 14.47 11.65
N LEU A 29 6.17 15.71 11.16
CA LEU A 29 5.18 16.32 10.28
C LEU A 29 5.06 15.57 8.94
N VAL A 30 6.20 15.24 8.32
CA VAL A 30 6.27 14.47 7.07
C VAL A 30 5.69 13.07 7.25
N ILE A 31 6.00 12.37 8.35
CA ILE A 31 5.41 11.06 8.68
C ILE A 31 3.89 11.17 8.84
N ARG A 32 3.40 12.18 9.58
CA ARG A 32 1.96 12.44 9.77
C ARG A 32 1.24 12.72 8.44
N LEU A 33 1.88 13.46 7.53
CA LEU A 33 1.34 13.74 6.19
C LEU A 33 1.35 12.49 5.30
N SER A 34 2.40 11.66 5.40
CA SER A 34 2.51 10.40 4.67
C SER A 34 1.46 9.37 5.10
N GLN A 35 1.19 9.24 6.40
CA GLN A 35 0.12 8.36 6.89
C GLN A 35 -1.28 8.78 6.41
N ARG A 36 -1.51 10.09 6.21
CA ARG A 36 -2.77 10.58 5.64
C ARG A 36 -2.96 10.12 4.19
N LYS A 37 -1.90 10.15 3.39
CA LYS A 37 -1.93 9.68 1.99
C LYS A 37 -2.02 8.16 1.87
N ALA A 38 -1.43 7.42 2.80
CA ALA A 38 -1.52 5.96 2.81
C ALA A 38 -2.97 5.45 2.98
N ARG A 39 -3.84 6.19 3.70
CA ARG A 39 -5.26 5.83 3.82
C ARG A 39 -6.07 6.07 2.55
N GLU A 40 -5.70 7.04 1.72
CA GLU A 40 -6.35 7.27 0.41
C GLU A 40 -5.87 6.26 -0.65
N GLN A 41 -4.63 5.77 -0.56
CA GLN A 41 -4.14 4.72 -1.45
C GLN A 41 -4.59 3.32 -1.04
N GLN A 42 -4.95 3.10 0.22
CA GLN A 42 -5.53 1.83 0.68
C GLN A 42 -6.98 1.62 0.23
N GLU A 43 -7.66 2.66 -0.26
CA GLU A 43 -8.98 2.54 -0.90
C GLU A 43 -8.86 2.17 -2.40
N LEU A 44 -7.65 2.17 -2.94
CA LEU A 44 -7.31 1.88 -4.34
C LEU A 44 -6.31 0.72 -4.47
N GLU A 45 -6.09 -0.06 -3.41
CA GLU A 45 -5.57 -1.41 -3.56
C GLU A 45 -6.79 -2.26 -3.93
N PRO A 46 -7.05 -2.55 -5.24
CA PRO A 46 -7.94 -3.65 -5.51
C PRO A 46 -7.27 -4.83 -4.83
N LEU A 47 -7.93 -5.36 -3.79
CA LEU A 47 -7.56 -6.68 -3.33
C LEU A 47 -7.44 -7.52 -4.60
N ASP A 48 -6.30 -8.15 -4.75
CA ASP A 48 -6.03 -9.25 -5.66
C ASP A 48 -6.91 -10.44 -5.25
N GLN A 49 -8.22 -10.18 -5.18
CA GLN A 49 -9.28 -11.16 -5.17
C GLN A 49 -9.20 -11.73 -6.58
N GLY A 50 -8.63 -12.93 -6.67
CA GLY A 50 -8.58 -13.68 -7.92
C GLY A 50 -9.91 -13.61 -8.67
N PRO A 51 -9.90 -13.83 -10.00
CA PRO A 51 -11.01 -13.53 -10.89
C PRO A 51 -12.34 -13.89 -10.23
N SER A 52 -13.21 -12.90 -10.08
CA SER A 52 -14.51 -13.08 -9.44
C SER A 52 -15.22 -14.28 -10.07
N LEU A 53 -16.12 -14.95 -9.34
CA LEU A 53 -16.84 -16.10 -9.90
C LEU A 53 -17.42 -15.79 -11.29
N ALA A 54 -17.94 -14.56 -11.49
CA ALA A 54 -18.44 -14.11 -12.78
C ALA A 54 -17.39 -14.15 -13.90
N VAL A 55 -16.14 -13.74 -13.61
CA VAL A 55 -15.01 -13.80 -14.55
C VAL A 55 -14.63 -15.25 -14.86
N ARG A 56 -14.50 -16.11 -13.84
CA ARG A 56 -14.17 -17.53 -14.04
C ARG A 56 -15.23 -18.26 -14.86
N LEU A 57 -16.50 -17.96 -14.63
CA LEU A 57 -17.61 -18.50 -15.42
C LEU A 57 -17.60 -17.98 -16.86
N ALA A 58 -17.22 -16.73 -17.08
CA ALA A 58 -17.09 -16.16 -18.42
C ALA A 58 -15.93 -16.80 -19.21
N GLU A 59 -14.79 -17.06 -18.57
CA GLU A 59 -13.66 -17.76 -19.19
C GLU A 59 -14.01 -19.20 -19.61
N ILE A 60 -14.78 -19.92 -18.78
CA ILE A 60 -15.27 -21.27 -19.11
C ILE A 60 -16.20 -21.22 -20.33
N GLU A 61 -17.07 -20.22 -20.41
CA GLU A 61 -17.99 -20.05 -21.54
C GLU A 61 -17.26 -19.69 -22.83
N ASP A 62 -16.26 -18.79 -22.75
CA ASP A 62 -15.42 -18.41 -23.88
C ASP A 62 -14.63 -19.62 -24.42
N ALA A 63 -14.06 -20.44 -23.55
CA ALA A 63 -13.37 -21.67 -23.93
C ALA A 63 -14.30 -22.66 -24.66
N TYR A 64 -15.57 -22.77 -24.23
CA TYR A 64 -16.57 -23.59 -24.92
C TYR A 64 -16.93 -23.04 -26.29
N GLN A 65 -17.14 -21.71 -26.41
CA GLN A 65 -17.44 -21.06 -27.68
C GLN A 65 -16.29 -21.19 -28.69
N GLN A 66 -15.05 -21.18 -28.22
CA GLN A 66 -13.86 -21.40 -29.03
C GLN A 66 -13.65 -22.88 -29.39
N GLY A 67 -14.48 -23.80 -28.87
CA GLY A 67 -14.36 -25.24 -29.09
C GLY A 67 -13.12 -25.85 -28.42
N LEU A 68 -12.55 -25.17 -27.42
CA LEU A 68 -11.39 -25.65 -26.65
C LEU A 68 -11.78 -26.71 -25.61
N ILE A 69 -13.04 -26.69 -25.17
CA ILE A 69 -13.62 -27.65 -24.25
C ILE A 69 -14.95 -28.17 -24.77
N THR A 70 -15.29 -29.39 -24.40
CA THR A 70 -16.57 -30.03 -24.70
C THR A 70 -17.69 -29.54 -23.77
N GLU A 71 -18.94 -29.83 -24.12
CA GLU A 71 -20.10 -29.48 -23.28
C GLU A 71 -20.04 -30.19 -21.90
N GLU A 72 -19.49 -31.40 -21.85
CA GLU A 72 -19.29 -32.14 -20.60
C GLU A 72 -18.24 -31.45 -19.71
N GLU A 73 -17.10 -31.07 -20.28
CA GLU A 73 -16.02 -30.36 -19.58
C GLU A 73 -16.46 -28.97 -19.10
N ARG A 74 -17.26 -28.24 -19.90
CA ARG A 74 -17.87 -26.96 -19.50
C ARG A 74 -18.77 -27.13 -18.28
N ALA A 75 -19.63 -28.15 -18.28
CA ALA A 75 -20.55 -28.40 -17.17
C ALA A 75 -19.80 -28.78 -15.89
N GLU A 76 -18.73 -29.57 -16.00
CA GLU A 76 -17.87 -29.93 -14.87
C GLU A 76 -17.08 -28.72 -14.33
N ALA A 77 -16.44 -27.95 -15.21
CA ALA A 77 -15.70 -26.74 -14.84
C ALA A 77 -16.60 -25.70 -14.16
N ARG A 78 -17.84 -25.54 -14.65
CA ARG A 78 -18.85 -24.64 -14.04
C ARG A 78 -19.25 -25.11 -12.65
N ARG A 79 -19.46 -26.42 -12.44
CA ARG A 79 -19.74 -26.98 -11.11
C ARG A 79 -18.56 -26.81 -10.17
N ALA A 80 -17.35 -27.06 -10.64
CA ALA A 80 -16.13 -26.88 -9.86
C ALA A 80 -15.91 -25.41 -9.45
N ALA A 81 -16.20 -24.46 -10.34
CA ALA A 81 -16.13 -23.03 -10.04
C ALA A 81 -17.17 -22.60 -8.99
N LEU A 82 -18.40 -23.12 -9.07
CA LEU A 82 -19.47 -22.84 -8.10
C LEU A 82 -19.22 -23.49 -6.73
N ALA A 83 -18.58 -24.66 -6.69
CA ALA A 83 -18.24 -25.34 -5.45
C ALA A 83 -17.08 -24.70 -4.67
N GLN A 84 -16.33 -23.78 -5.29
CA GLN A 84 -15.20 -23.05 -4.68
C GLN A 84 -15.61 -21.72 -4.03
N GLN A 85 -16.89 -21.33 -4.07
CA GLN A 85 -17.44 -20.20 -3.30
C GLN A 85 -17.78 -20.59 -1.86
#